data_AF-A0A1L0BA30-F1
#
_entry.id   AF-A0A1L0BA30-F1
#
_cell.length_a   1.000
_cell.length_b   1.000
_cell.length_c   1.000
_cell.angle_alpha   90.00
_cell.angle_beta   90.00
_cell.angle_gamma   90.00
#
_symmetry.space_group_name_H-M   'P 1'
#
loop_
_entity.id
_entity.type
_entity.pdbx_description
1 polymer ?
#
loop_
_entity_poly.entity_id
_entity_poly.type
_entity_poly.pdbx_seq_one_letter_code
_entity_poly.pdbx_strand_id
1 'polypeptide(L)'
;MIKILEVCIGVFLVLVGIFNLECIANDFQFSLFLSGRVVSVSQNFTKDLNVLFFASLEWVDSNYLVKHPEDTLHQYYCKLEALSTDRITAGKSALFFKQHIITALLIMILSCFPYLRLVGSIVLALIIFLGLRSRIGTVRSCVISSVLLLLPIELMMTLLMLYCGIRNLVHDLLLPYFSRVKFSKMDKDQWIKSREGLLLGFGMGYYFAIFKFPWVGVLIYGLAQSSMAYMITKISEPPPDLAQLVSWTADQLEWKDNKTVDDGETRNDENFASYREEKKCQ
;
A
#
# COMPACT_ATOMS: atom_id res chain seq x y z
N MET A 1 -35.66 -28.94 -6.75
CA MET A 1 -34.86 -27.82 -6.20
C MET A 1 -33.49 -28.28 -5.69
N ILE A 2 -33.42 -29.30 -4.81
CA ILE A 2 -32.16 -29.80 -4.23
C ILE A 2 -31.15 -30.32 -5.28
N LYS A 3 -31.61 -31.08 -6.28
CA LYS A 3 -30.73 -31.59 -7.37
C LYS A 3 -30.18 -30.50 -8.29
N ILE A 4 -30.88 -29.37 -8.44
CA ILE A 4 -30.42 -28.24 -9.25
C ILE A 4 -29.35 -27.45 -8.48
N LEU A 5 -29.50 -27.36 -7.16
CA LEU A 5 -28.53 -26.72 -6.28
C LEU A 5 -27.21 -27.50 -6.22
N GLU A 6 -27.25 -28.84 -6.15
CA GLU A 6 -26.05 -29.69 -6.23
C GLU A 6 -25.31 -29.54 -7.56
N VAL A 7 -26.05 -29.47 -8.68
CA VAL A 7 -25.44 -29.28 -10.01
C VAL A 7 -24.86 -27.86 -10.15
N CYS A 8 -25.53 -26.83 -9.63
CA CYS A 8 -24.98 -25.46 -9.62
C CYS A 8 -23.74 -25.35 -8.73
N ILE A 9 -23.72 -26.00 -7.56
CA ILE A 9 -22.54 -26.03 -6.68
C ILE A 9 -21.40 -26.82 -7.34
N GLY A 10 -21.69 -27.95 -7.98
CA GLY A 10 -20.69 -28.73 -8.72
C GLY A 10 -20.09 -27.97 -9.90
N VAL A 11 -20.94 -27.30 -10.70
CA VAL A 11 -20.49 -26.45 -11.81
C VAL A 11 -19.72 -25.22 -11.31
N PHE A 12 -20.13 -24.62 -10.19
CA PHE A 12 -19.40 -23.52 -9.55
C PHE A 12 -18.04 -23.98 -9.02
N LEU A 13 -17.94 -25.17 -8.40
CA LEU A 13 -16.67 -25.74 -7.94
C LEU A 13 -15.75 -26.13 -9.10
N VAL A 14 -16.29 -26.62 -10.21
CA VAL A 14 -15.52 -26.94 -11.43
C VAL A 14 -15.05 -25.67 -12.13
N LEU A 15 -15.88 -24.63 -12.23
CA LEU A 15 -15.49 -23.32 -12.76
C LEU A 15 -14.43 -22.67 -11.87
N VAL A 16 -14.58 -22.72 -10.55
CA VAL A 16 -13.57 -22.25 -9.59
C VAL A 16 -12.28 -23.07 -9.72
N GLY A 17 -12.36 -24.39 -9.95
CA GLY A 17 -11.21 -25.26 -10.19
C GLY A 17 -10.43 -24.93 -11.47
N ILE A 18 -11.11 -24.59 -12.56
CA ILE A 18 -10.49 -24.18 -13.83
C ILE A 18 -9.85 -22.79 -13.70
N PHE A 19 -10.51 -21.83 -13.02
CA PHE A 19 -9.93 -20.52 -12.69
C PHE A 19 -8.71 -20.64 -11.76
N ASN A 20 -8.72 -21.59 -10.82
CA ASN A 20 -7.63 -21.82 -9.85
C ASN A 20 -6.35 -22.37 -10.50
N LEU A 21 -6.45 -23.20 -11.55
CA LEU A 21 -5.27 -23.76 -12.22
C LEU A 21 -4.53 -22.71 -13.06
N GLU A 22 -5.27 -21.82 -13.72
CA GLU A 22 -4.72 -20.66 -14.43
C GLU A 22 -4.18 -19.61 -13.44
N CYS A 23 -4.82 -19.41 -12.29
CA CYS A 23 -4.37 -18.45 -11.28
C CYS A 23 -3.05 -18.89 -10.61
N ILE A 24 -2.89 -20.17 -10.26
CA ILE A 24 -1.65 -20.68 -9.67
C ILE A 24 -0.50 -20.69 -10.69
N ALA A 25 -0.78 -21.02 -11.95
CA ALA A 25 0.20 -20.95 -13.02
C ALA A 25 0.62 -19.49 -13.35
N ASN A 26 -0.34 -18.55 -13.36
CA ASN A 26 -0.06 -17.12 -13.55
C ASN A 26 0.62 -16.50 -12.33
N ASP A 27 0.23 -16.84 -11.10
CA ASP A 27 0.86 -16.32 -9.88
C ASP A 27 2.31 -16.83 -9.72
N PHE A 28 2.56 -18.08 -10.14
CA PHE A 28 3.91 -18.63 -10.19
C PHE A 28 4.75 -18.00 -11.32
N GLN A 29 4.19 -17.83 -12.52
CA GLN A 29 4.87 -17.10 -13.60
C GLN A 29 5.10 -15.63 -13.23
N PHE A 30 4.16 -14.95 -12.57
CA PHE A 30 4.27 -13.55 -12.17
C PHE A 30 5.33 -13.37 -11.06
N SER A 31 5.36 -14.27 -10.07
CA SER A 31 6.38 -14.29 -9.01
C SER A 31 7.78 -14.58 -9.55
N LEU A 32 7.93 -15.50 -10.51
CA LEU A 32 9.21 -15.82 -11.14
C LEU A 32 9.68 -14.74 -12.12
N PHE A 33 8.75 -14.13 -12.88
CA PHE A 33 9.05 -13.10 -13.88
C PHE A 33 9.33 -11.73 -13.24
N LEU A 34 8.69 -11.40 -12.11
CA LEU A 34 9.08 -10.24 -11.30
C LEU A 34 10.45 -10.45 -10.63
N SER A 35 10.72 -11.59 -9.99
CA SER A 35 11.94 -11.72 -9.17
C SER A 35 13.26 -11.64 -9.97
N GLY A 36 13.28 -12.11 -11.23
CA GLY A 36 14.50 -12.14 -12.04
C GLY A 36 14.81 -10.85 -12.83
N ARG A 37 13.78 -10.18 -13.37
CA ARG A 37 13.96 -8.97 -14.20
C ARG A 37 13.86 -7.67 -13.41
N VAL A 38 13.17 -7.65 -12.27
CA VAL A 38 12.96 -6.43 -11.48
C VAL A 38 14.20 -6.05 -10.68
N VAL A 39 15.13 -6.95 -10.33
CA VAL A 39 16.24 -6.60 -9.41
C VAL A 39 17.34 -5.73 -10.04
N SER A 40 17.60 -5.84 -11.34
CA SER A 40 18.59 -4.96 -12.02
C SER A 40 17.94 -3.68 -12.57
N VAL A 41 16.67 -3.78 -12.92
CA VAL A 41 15.79 -2.67 -13.32
C VAL A 41 15.44 -1.80 -12.11
N SER A 42 15.24 -2.36 -10.92
CA SER A 42 14.71 -1.62 -9.76
C SER A 42 15.62 -0.54 -9.25
N GLN A 43 16.95 -0.66 -9.34
CA GLN A 43 17.82 0.41 -8.82
C GLN A 43 17.77 1.67 -9.70
N ASN A 44 17.75 1.51 -11.02
CA ASN A 44 17.64 2.63 -11.95
C ASN A 44 16.20 3.17 -11.98
N PHE A 45 15.20 2.28 -11.98
CA PHE A 45 13.81 2.68 -11.89
C PHE A 45 13.50 3.38 -10.56
N THR A 46 14.04 2.94 -9.43
CA THR A 46 13.84 3.63 -8.14
C THR A 46 14.39 5.06 -8.22
N LYS A 47 15.51 5.29 -8.92
CA LYS A 47 16.03 6.65 -9.13
C LYS A 47 15.08 7.49 -9.98
N ASP A 48 14.62 6.97 -11.12
CA ASP A 48 13.71 7.69 -12.02
C ASP A 48 12.34 7.95 -11.37
N LEU A 49 11.83 7.00 -10.59
CA LEU A 49 10.60 7.15 -9.82
C LEU A 49 10.74 8.14 -8.67
N ASN A 50 11.91 8.24 -8.04
CA ASN A 50 12.17 9.29 -7.07
C ASN A 50 12.07 10.67 -7.74
N VAL A 51 12.60 10.85 -8.95
CA VAL A 51 12.46 12.11 -9.69
C VAL A 51 11.00 12.45 -9.94
N LEU A 52 10.17 11.49 -10.38
CA LEU A 52 8.73 11.71 -10.58
C LEU A 52 7.99 12.07 -9.29
N PHE A 53 8.36 11.44 -8.17
CA PHE A 53 7.82 11.77 -6.86
C PHE A 53 8.09 13.23 -6.50
N PHE A 54 9.34 13.69 -6.65
CA PHE A 54 9.73 15.05 -6.30
C PHE A 54 9.17 16.10 -7.26
N ALA A 55 9.15 15.81 -8.56
CA ALA A 55 8.48 16.68 -9.55
C ALA A 55 6.99 16.86 -9.22
N SER A 56 6.34 15.78 -8.76
CA SER A 56 4.95 15.87 -8.32
C SER A 56 4.80 16.70 -7.04
N LEU A 57 5.73 16.61 -6.08
CA LEU A 57 5.70 17.46 -4.88
C LEU A 57 5.93 18.93 -5.22
N GLU A 58 6.90 19.22 -6.08
CA GLU A 58 7.18 20.59 -6.55
C GLU A 58 5.94 21.20 -7.21
N TRP A 59 5.26 20.44 -8.08
CA TRP A 59 4.01 20.88 -8.68
C TRP A 59 2.93 21.16 -7.63
N VAL A 60 2.78 20.31 -6.61
CA VAL A 60 1.79 20.50 -5.55
C VAL A 60 2.10 21.76 -4.74
N ASP A 61 3.36 21.96 -4.34
CA ASP A 61 3.80 23.13 -3.57
C ASP A 61 3.60 24.42 -4.37
N SER A 62 3.95 24.42 -5.67
CA SER A 62 3.72 25.56 -6.56
C SER A 62 2.24 25.94 -6.63
N ASN A 63 1.35 24.95 -6.80
CA ASN A 63 -0.09 25.20 -6.81
C ASN A 63 -0.64 25.63 -5.44
N TYR A 64 -0.02 25.18 -4.34
CA TYR A 64 -0.39 25.59 -2.99
C TYR A 64 -0.03 27.05 -2.74
N LEU A 65 1.19 27.48 -3.09
CA LEU A 65 1.64 28.87 -2.93
C LEU A 65 0.83 29.86 -3.76
N VAL A 66 0.40 29.46 -4.96
CA VAL A 66 -0.51 30.29 -5.78
C VAL A 66 -1.86 30.50 -5.09
N LYS A 67 -2.35 29.51 -4.33
CA LYS A 67 -3.63 29.59 -3.61
C LYS A 67 -3.49 30.27 -2.23
N HIS A 68 -2.33 30.12 -1.60
CA HIS A 68 -2.04 30.60 -0.26
C HIS A 68 -0.70 31.36 -0.25
N PRO A 69 -0.65 32.59 -0.80
CA PRO A 69 0.59 33.35 -0.91
C PRO A 69 1.19 33.73 0.45
N GLU A 70 0.37 33.83 1.49
CA GLU A 70 0.78 34.17 2.86
C GLU A 70 1.48 32.99 3.59
N ASP A 71 1.26 31.75 3.13
CA ASP A 71 1.70 30.54 3.81
C ASP A 71 2.87 29.87 3.09
N THR A 72 4.03 30.53 3.16
CA THR A 72 5.27 30.06 2.53
C THR A 72 5.98 28.93 3.30
N LEU A 73 5.54 28.63 4.52
CA LEU A 73 6.13 27.60 5.37
C LEU A 73 5.69 26.18 5.00
N HIS A 74 4.60 26.01 4.26
CA HIS A 74 4.06 24.71 3.84
C HIS A 74 4.68 24.18 2.53
N GLN A 75 6.01 24.17 2.44
CA GLN A 75 6.74 23.61 1.29
C GLN A 75 7.32 22.24 1.64
N TYR A 76 6.84 21.18 0.99
CA TYR A 76 7.35 19.82 1.19
C TYR A 76 8.63 19.59 0.39
N TYR A 77 8.67 20.00 -0.87
CA TYR A 77 9.77 19.78 -1.79
C TYR A 77 11.09 20.33 -1.23
N CYS A 78 11.12 21.64 -0.93
CA CYS A 78 12.32 22.31 -0.46
C CYS A 78 12.85 21.74 0.86
N LYS A 79 11.95 21.44 1.81
CA LYS A 79 12.35 20.89 3.11
C LYS A 79 12.85 19.46 2.98
N LEU A 80 12.18 18.61 2.20
CA LEU A 80 12.64 17.24 1.94
C LEU A 80 13.99 17.24 1.22
N GLU A 81 14.22 18.15 0.29
CA GLU A 81 15.50 18.31 -0.41
C GLU A 81 16.63 18.74 0.54
N ALA A 82 16.37 19.71 1.42
CA ALA A 82 17.32 20.12 2.46
C ALA A 82 17.69 18.97 3.43
N LEU A 83 16.77 18.03 3.67
CA LEU A 83 17.01 16.84 4.48
C LEU A 83 17.79 15.73 3.76
N SER A 84 17.99 15.84 2.44
CA SER A 84 18.69 14.81 1.66
C SER A 84 20.19 14.76 2.01
N THR A 85 20.54 13.93 2.99
CA THR A 85 21.93 13.53 3.21
C THR A 85 22.26 12.38 2.27
N ASP A 86 23.33 12.55 1.48
CA ASP A 86 23.81 11.71 0.37
C ASP A 86 24.28 10.29 0.79
N ARG A 87 23.40 9.51 1.42
CA ARG A 87 23.64 8.11 1.76
C ARG A 87 22.61 7.24 1.07
N ILE A 88 22.73 7.16 -0.26
CA ILE A 88 22.26 6.00 -1.01
C ILE A 88 23.07 4.81 -0.50
N THR A 89 22.56 4.12 0.52
CA THR A 89 23.11 2.85 0.97
C THR A 89 22.77 1.81 -0.08
N ALA A 90 23.58 1.79 -1.14
CA ALA A 90 23.73 0.70 -2.07
C ALA A 90 24.14 -0.54 -1.25
N GLY A 91 23.17 -1.36 -0.86
CA GLY A 91 23.48 -2.50 -0.01
C GLY A 91 22.26 -3.21 0.57
N LYS A 92 21.21 -3.44 -0.22
CA LYS A 92 20.09 -4.31 0.21
C LYS A 92 19.60 -5.30 -0.83
N SER A 93 20.29 -5.50 -1.96
CA SER A 93 19.89 -6.51 -2.93
C SER A 93 19.93 -7.94 -2.36
N ALA A 94 20.92 -8.27 -1.52
CA ALA A 94 21.09 -9.63 -0.96
C ALA A 94 19.97 -10.06 0.02
N LEU A 95 19.29 -9.12 0.68
CA LEU A 95 18.27 -9.41 1.69
C LEU A 95 16.92 -9.77 1.02
N PHE A 96 16.61 -9.15 -0.13
CA PHE A 96 15.42 -9.48 -0.93
C PHE A 96 15.50 -10.91 -1.49
N PHE A 97 16.66 -11.35 -1.99
CA PHE A 97 16.84 -12.71 -2.51
C PHE A 97 16.56 -13.80 -1.46
N LYS A 98 17.01 -13.61 -0.22
CA LYS A 98 16.79 -14.59 0.85
C LYS A 98 15.30 -14.73 1.18
N GLN A 99 14.54 -13.63 1.16
CA GLN A 99 13.12 -13.64 1.49
C GLN A 99 12.31 -14.40 0.43
N HIS A 100 12.56 -14.14 -0.86
CA HIS A 100 11.84 -14.78 -1.96
C HIS A 100 12.15 -16.27 -2.11
N ILE A 101 13.39 -16.70 -1.85
CA ILE A 101 13.77 -18.12 -1.86
C ILE A 101 13.06 -18.89 -0.74
N ILE A 102 12.95 -18.30 0.46
CA ILE A 102 12.24 -18.93 1.58
C ILE A 102 10.74 -19.08 1.26
N THR A 103 10.12 -18.06 0.66
CA THR A 103 8.71 -18.13 0.26
C THR A 103 8.48 -19.19 -0.82
N ALA A 104 9.34 -19.27 -1.84
CA ALA A 104 9.24 -20.30 -2.89
C ALA A 104 9.43 -21.73 -2.34
N LEU A 105 10.39 -21.91 -1.42
CA LEU A 105 10.62 -23.19 -0.74
C LEU A 105 9.40 -23.61 0.10
N LEU A 106 8.76 -22.65 0.78
CA LEU A 106 7.60 -22.91 1.63
C LEU A 106 6.38 -23.31 0.80
N ILE A 107 6.16 -22.68 -0.37
CA ILE A 107 5.09 -23.05 -1.31
C ILE A 107 5.34 -24.44 -1.91
N MET A 108 6.60 -24.77 -2.25
CA MET A 108 6.98 -26.09 -2.76
C MET A 108 6.73 -27.19 -1.72
N ILE A 109 7.10 -26.96 -0.46
CA ILE A 109 6.84 -27.89 0.64
C ILE A 109 5.34 -28.04 0.89
N LEU A 110 4.59 -26.94 0.89
CA LEU A 110 3.14 -26.96 1.13
C LEU A 110 2.38 -27.68 -0.01
N SER A 111 2.87 -27.59 -1.24
CA SER A 111 2.32 -28.31 -2.40
C SER A 111 2.58 -29.81 -2.34
N CYS A 112 3.65 -30.24 -1.67
CA CYS A 112 4.03 -31.65 -1.57
C CYS A 112 3.22 -32.43 -0.53
N PHE A 113 2.56 -31.75 0.41
CA PHE A 113 1.84 -32.38 1.51
C PHE A 113 0.33 -32.07 1.50
N PRO A 114 -0.53 -32.96 0.98
CA PRO A 114 -1.98 -32.74 0.95
C PRO A 114 -2.62 -32.71 2.35
N TYR A 115 -2.03 -33.38 3.35
CA TYR A 115 -2.48 -33.31 4.75
C TYR A 115 -2.28 -31.92 5.37
N LEU A 116 -1.31 -31.14 4.89
CA LEU A 116 -1.09 -29.76 5.30
C LEU A 116 -2.19 -28.82 4.78
N ARG A 117 -2.98 -29.22 3.77
CA ARG A 117 -4.07 -28.39 3.22
C ARG A 117 -5.25 -28.29 4.20
N LEU A 118 -5.57 -29.37 4.92
CA LEU A 118 -6.66 -29.37 5.91
C LEU A 118 -6.25 -28.63 7.20
N VAL A 119 -5.04 -28.91 7.70
CA VAL A 119 -4.47 -28.19 8.85
C VAL A 119 -4.20 -26.73 8.50
N GLY A 120 -3.82 -26.45 7.26
CA GLY A 120 -3.49 -25.13 6.75
C GLY A 120 -4.64 -24.14 6.80
N SER A 121 -5.89 -24.58 6.58
CA SER A 121 -7.06 -23.69 6.70
C SER A 121 -7.24 -23.20 8.14
N ILE A 122 -7.11 -24.10 9.13
CA ILE A 122 -7.22 -23.75 10.55
C ILE A 122 -6.07 -22.82 10.97
N VAL A 123 -4.84 -23.14 10.57
CA VAL A 123 -3.66 -22.31 10.88
C VAL A 123 -3.79 -20.91 10.25
N LEU A 124 -4.26 -20.82 9.01
CA LEU A 124 -4.43 -19.55 8.31
C LEU A 124 -5.56 -18.70 8.89
N ALA A 125 -6.69 -19.33 9.26
CA ALA A 125 -7.75 -18.69 10.02
C ALA A 125 -7.22 -18.11 11.34
N LEU A 126 -6.39 -18.88 12.05
CA LEU A 126 -5.78 -18.45 13.30
C LEU A 126 -4.82 -17.27 13.11
N ILE A 127 -4.01 -17.26 12.06
CA ILE A 127 -3.12 -16.13 11.72
C ILE A 127 -3.95 -14.87 11.48
N ILE A 128 -5.02 -14.98 10.69
CA ILE A 128 -5.90 -13.85 10.38
C ILE A 128 -6.63 -13.36 11.65
N PHE A 129 -7.09 -14.28 12.50
CA PHE A 129 -7.67 -13.95 13.80
C PHE A 129 -6.70 -13.18 14.70
N LEU A 130 -5.46 -13.65 14.83
CA LEU A 130 -4.43 -13.00 15.63
C LEU A 130 -4.12 -11.59 15.11
N GLY A 131 -4.04 -11.44 13.79
CA GLY A 131 -3.86 -10.14 13.15
C GLY A 131 -5.02 -9.19 13.44
N LEU A 132 -6.25 -9.64 13.20
CA LEU A 132 -7.47 -8.86 13.40
C LEU A 132 -7.71 -8.50 14.87
N ARG A 133 -7.42 -9.40 15.81
CA ARG A 133 -7.60 -9.17 17.25
C ARG A 133 -6.88 -7.92 17.71
N SER A 134 -5.69 -7.67 17.18
CA SER A 134 -4.90 -6.48 17.51
C SER A 134 -5.47 -5.17 16.95
N ARG A 135 -6.40 -5.23 15.99
CA ARG A 135 -6.92 -4.07 15.24
C ARG A 135 -8.38 -3.76 15.55
N ILE A 136 -9.23 -4.78 15.54
CA ILE A 136 -10.69 -4.64 15.55
C ILE A 136 -11.29 -5.16 16.88
N GLY A 137 -10.44 -5.69 17.78
CA GLY A 137 -10.83 -6.27 19.06
C GLY A 137 -11.31 -7.72 18.94
N THR A 138 -11.37 -8.42 20.07
CA THR A 138 -11.58 -9.88 20.11
C THR A 138 -12.92 -10.32 19.53
N VAL A 139 -14.01 -9.61 19.84
CA VAL A 139 -15.38 -10.01 19.46
C VAL A 139 -15.58 -9.99 17.95
N ARG A 140 -15.27 -8.87 17.29
CA ARG A 140 -15.42 -8.70 15.85
C ARG A 140 -14.48 -9.62 15.07
N SER A 141 -13.27 -9.80 15.58
CA SER A 141 -12.28 -10.71 14.97
C SER A 141 -12.71 -12.16 15.01
N CYS A 142 -13.40 -12.58 16.08
CA CYS A 142 -13.96 -13.93 16.18
C CYS A 142 -15.03 -14.16 15.10
N VAL A 143 -15.96 -13.22 14.92
CA VAL A 143 -17.00 -13.30 13.88
C VAL A 143 -16.39 -13.41 12.48
N ILE A 144 -15.43 -12.54 12.16
CA ILE A 144 -14.76 -12.55 10.84
C ILE A 144 -13.98 -13.87 10.65
N SER A 145 -13.26 -14.33 11.67
CA SER A 145 -12.49 -15.58 11.59
C SER A 145 -13.39 -16.81 11.45
N SER A 146 -14.56 -16.83 12.10
CA SER A 146 -15.53 -17.92 11.96
C SER A 146 -16.10 -17.98 10.55
N VAL A 147 -16.41 -16.83 9.95
CA VAL A 147 -16.82 -16.76 8.54
C VAL A 147 -15.68 -17.23 7.64
N LEU A 148 -14.45 -16.80 7.90
CA LEU A 148 -13.27 -17.19 7.12
C LEU A 148 -12.96 -18.69 7.16
N LEU A 149 -13.29 -19.38 8.24
CA LEU A 149 -13.10 -20.83 8.36
C LEU A 149 -14.01 -21.62 7.40
N LEU A 150 -15.13 -21.03 6.97
CA LEU A 150 -16.02 -21.62 5.97
C LEU A 150 -15.52 -21.42 4.53
N LEU A 151 -14.53 -20.54 4.31
CA LEU A 151 -13.96 -20.32 2.99
C LEU A 151 -12.92 -21.40 2.63
N PRO A 152 -12.79 -21.75 1.35
CA PRO A 152 -11.70 -22.59 0.86
C PRO A 152 -10.34 -21.91 1.11
N ILE A 153 -9.33 -22.72 1.41
CA ILE A 153 -7.96 -22.28 1.70
C ILE A 153 -7.35 -21.41 0.59
N GLU A 154 -7.73 -21.65 -0.67
CA GLU A 154 -7.27 -20.86 -1.82
C GLU A 154 -7.65 -19.39 -1.71
N LEU A 155 -8.89 -19.10 -1.30
CA LEU A 155 -9.37 -17.73 -1.16
C LEU A 155 -8.67 -17.03 0.00
N MET A 156 -8.44 -17.73 1.11
CA MET A 156 -7.71 -17.18 2.25
C MET A 156 -6.25 -16.87 1.89
N MET A 157 -5.59 -17.76 1.14
CA MET A 157 -4.23 -17.54 0.64
C MET A 157 -4.18 -16.38 -0.34
N THR A 158 -5.13 -16.29 -1.27
CA THR A 158 -5.23 -15.18 -2.23
C THR A 158 -5.44 -13.85 -1.51
N LEU A 159 -6.31 -13.79 -0.51
CA LEU A 159 -6.53 -12.59 0.30
C LEU A 159 -5.27 -12.17 1.07
N LEU A 160 -4.52 -13.14 1.63
CA LEU A 160 -3.28 -12.84 2.34
C LEU A 160 -2.18 -12.36 1.38
N MET A 161 -2.04 -13.02 0.22
CA MET A 161 -1.09 -12.61 -0.81
C MET A 161 -1.42 -11.22 -1.35
N LEU A 162 -2.71 -10.93 -1.57
CA LEU A 162 -3.19 -9.61 -1.96
C LEU A 162 -2.86 -8.55 -0.90
N TYR A 163 -3.16 -8.82 0.37
CA TYR A 163 -2.82 -7.91 1.48
C TYR A 163 -1.32 -7.63 1.56
N CYS A 164 -0.49 -8.69 1.50
CA CYS A 164 0.97 -8.56 1.51
C CYS A 164 1.49 -7.80 0.27
N GLY A 165 0.92 -8.07 -0.91
CA GLY A 165 1.28 -7.41 -2.17
C GLY A 165 0.97 -5.91 -2.14
N ILE A 166 -0.23 -5.53 -1.68
CA ILE A 166 -0.62 -4.14 -1.50
C ILE A 166 0.30 -3.45 -0.47
N ARG A 167 0.56 -4.11 0.66
CA ARG A 167 1.43 -3.54 1.70
C ARG A 167 2.85 -3.30 1.18
N ASN A 168 3.42 -4.24 0.43
CA ASN A 168 4.74 -4.06 -0.19
C ASN A 168 4.73 -2.89 -1.17
N LEU A 169 3.70 -2.79 -2.02
CA LEU A 169 3.54 -1.67 -2.95
C LEU A 169 3.53 -0.33 -2.22
N VAL A 170 2.76 -0.20 -1.14
CA VAL A 170 2.71 1.02 -0.33
C VAL A 170 4.07 1.35 0.28
N HIS A 171 4.78 0.36 0.83
CA HIS A 171 6.13 0.56 1.38
C HIS A 171 7.11 1.07 0.31
N ASP A 172 7.04 0.54 -0.91
CA ASP A 172 7.89 0.97 -2.01
C ASP A 172 7.54 2.39 -2.47
N LEU A 173 6.25 2.73 -2.56
CA LEU A 173 5.80 4.08 -2.93
C LEU A 173 6.19 5.15 -1.89
N LEU A 174 6.26 4.77 -0.61
CA LEU A 174 6.68 5.66 0.49
C LEU A 174 8.19 5.72 0.68
N LEU A 175 8.96 4.86 0.01
CA LEU A 175 10.41 4.81 0.10
C LEU A 175 11.11 6.17 -0.15
N PRO A 176 10.78 6.97 -1.19
CA PRO A 176 11.40 8.29 -1.40
C PRO A 176 11.25 9.21 -0.18
N TYR A 177 10.06 9.22 0.42
CA TYR A 177 9.76 10.04 1.59
C TYR A 177 10.55 9.59 2.82
N PHE A 178 10.47 8.31 3.16
CA PHE A 178 11.15 7.76 4.34
C PHE A 178 12.66 7.68 4.23
N SER A 179 13.20 7.79 3.01
CA SER A 179 14.65 7.92 2.80
C SER A 179 15.18 9.27 3.30
N ARG A 180 14.36 10.32 3.28
CA ARG A 180 14.76 11.70 3.61
C ARG A 180 14.49 12.05 5.08
N VAL A 181 13.34 11.64 5.61
CA VAL A 181 12.87 12.06 6.96
C VAL A 181 13.55 11.32 8.14
N LYS A 182 14.51 10.42 7.90
CA LYS A 182 15.31 9.72 8.93
C LYS A 182 14.52 9.03 10.07
N PHE A 183 13.30 8.54 9.82
CA PHE A 183 12.58 7.72 10.79
C PHE A 183 13.34 6.43 11.16
N SER A 184 13.22 5.97 12.42
CA SER A 184 13.63 4.61 12.80
C SER A 184 12.74 3.56 12.12
N LYS A 185 13.19 2.30 12.05
CA LYS A 185 12.38 1.22 11.47
C LYS A 185 11.05 1.04 12.20
N MET A 186 11.10 1.09 13.53
CA MET A 186 9.91 0.97 14.39
C MET A 186 8.94 2.14 14.15
N ASP A 187 9.48 3.36 14.06
CA ASP A 187 8.72 4.58 13.82
C ASP A 187 8.04 4.58 12.45
N LYS A 188 8.72 4.09 11.41
CA LYS A 188 8.14 3.92 10.06
C LYS A 188 6.95 2.97 10.08
N ASP A 189 7.12 1.81 10.73
CA ASP A 189 6.06 0.81 10.82
C ASP A 189 4.86 1.36 11.60
N GLN A 190 5.10 2.09 12.69
CA GLN A 190 4.04 2.73 13.45
C GLN A 190 3.32 3.84 12.66
N TRP A 191 4.06 4.67 11.92
CA TRP A 191 3.49 5.73 11.07
C TRP A 191 2.61 5.15 9.95
N ILE A 192 3.05 4.07 9.30
CA ILE A 192 2.26 3.38 8.27
C ILE A 192 1.04 2.74 8.92
N LYS A 193 1.22 2.14 10.11
CA LYS A 193 0.16 1.46 10.85
C LYS A 193 -0.98 2.41 11.26
N SER A 194 -0.67 3.64 11.65
CA SER A 194 -1.68 4.64 12.01
C SER A 194 -2.50 5.13 10.82
N ARG A 195 -1.94 5.05 9.60
CA ARG A 195 -2.57 5.47 8.33
C ARG A 195 -2.94 4.29 7.43
N GLU A 196 -2.94 3.08 7.98
CA GLU A 196 -3.02 1.84 7.21
C GLU A 196 -4.32 1.72 6.41
N GLY A 197 -5.46 2.16 6.95
CA GLY A 197 -6.75 2.10 6.25
C GLY A 197 -6.75 2.90 4.94
N LEU A 198 -6.23 4.13 4.97
CA LEU A 198 -6.17 5.01 3.80
C LEU A 198 -5.10 4.53 2.80
N LEU A 199 -3.91 4.19 3.32
CA LEU A 199 -2.78 3.73 2.50
C LEU A 199 -3.09 2.40 1.79
N LEU A 200 -3.74 1.45 2.47
CA LEU A 200 -4.14 0.18 1.86
C LEU A 200 -5.22 0.38 0.80
N GLY A 201 -6.21 1.26 1.02
CA GLY A 201 -7.23 1.55 0.01
C GLY A 201 -6.63 2.18 -1.25
N PHE A 202 -5.73 3.16 -1.07
CA PHE A 202 -4.96 3.74 -2.16
C PHE A 202 -4.10 2.70 -2.91
N GLY A 203 -3.34 1.90 -2.16
CA GLY A 203 -2.50 0.85 -2.71
C GLY A 203 -3.29 -0.24 -3.44
N MET A 204 -4.48 -0.60 -2.95
CA MET A 204 -5.35 -1.60 -3.55
C MET A 204 -5.77 -1.20 -4.96
N GLY A 205 -6.14 0.06 -5.18
CA GLY A 205 -6.54 0.56 -6.50
C GLY A 205 -5.41 0.42 -7.53
N TYR A 206 -4.21 0.86 -7.17
CA TYR A 206 -3.04 0.77 -8.06
C TYR A 206 -2.54 -0.67 -8.24
N TYR A 207 -2.54 -1.48 -7.18
CA TYR A 207 -2.18 -2.89 -7.26
C TYR A 207 -3.08 -3.64 -8.23
N PHE A 208 -4.40 -3.43 -8.15
CA PHE A 208 -5.35 -4.03 -9.07
C PHE A 208 -5.17 -3.53 -10.50
N ALA A 209 -4.89 -2.24 -10.70
CA ALA A 209 -4.62 -1.68 -12.02
C ALA A 209 -3.35 -2.28 -12.67
N ILE A 210 -2.28 -2.45 -11.90
CA ILE A 210 -1.03 -3.09 -12.36
C ILE A 210 -1.29 -4.57 -12.70
N PHE A 211 -2.03 -5.29 -11.85
CA PHE A 211 -2.38 -6.69 -12.07
C PHE A 211 -3.23 -6.86 -13.34
N LYS A 212 -4.19 -5.96 -13.58
CA LYS A 212 -5.07 -6.02 -14.74
C LYS A 212 -4.38 -5.65 -16.05
N PHE A 213 -3.43 -4.73 -16.01
CA PHE A 213 -2.76 -4.17 -17.19
C PHE A 213 -1.23 -4.25 -17.09
N PRO A 214 -0.63 -5.46 -17.16
CA PRO A 214 0.81 -5.64 -16.96
C PRO A 214 1.67 -4.91 -18.00
N TRP A 215 1.19 -4.79 -19.25
CA TRP A 215 1.89 -4.10 -20.34
C TRP A 215 2.15 -2.61 -20.07
N VAL A 216 1.27 -1.97 -19.30
CA VAL A 216 1.38 -0.56 -18.89
C VAL A 216 1.67 -0.44 -17.38
N GLY A 217 2.00 -1.54 -16.70
CA GLY A 217 2.19 -1.57 -15.26
C GLY A 217 3.27 -0.59 -14.76
N VAL A 218 4.33 -0.40 -15.55
CA VAL A 218 5.39 0.58 -15.25
C VAL A 218 4.87 2.02 -15.26
N LEU A 219 4.03 2.37 -16.25
CA LEU A 219 3.42 3.70 -16.32
C LEU A 219 2.45 3.93 -15.17
N ILE A 220 1.64 2.91 -14.84
CA ILE A 220 0.73 2.94 -13.69
C ILE A 220 1.52 3.11 -12.39
N TYR A 221 2.68 2.47 -12.27
CA TYR A 221 3.54 2.61 -11.10
C TYR A 221 4.13 4.03 -10.98
N GLY A 222 4.56 4.65 -12.09
CA GLY A 222 4.95 6.06 -12.10
C GLY A 222 3.81 7.00 -11.70
N LEU A 223 2.58 6.74 -12.17
CA LEU A 223 1.39 7.47 -11.78
C LEU A 223 1.06 7.30 -10.29
N ALA A 224 1.20 6.07 -9.78
CA ALA A 224 1.01 5.76 -8.36
C ALA A 224 2.00 6.53 -7.49
N GLN A 225 3.25 6.64 -7.93
CA GLN A 225 4.30 7.38 -7.23
C GLN A 225 4.00 8.89 -7.16
N SER A 226 3.60 9.50 -8.28
CA SER A 226 3.18 10.91 -8.30
C SER A 226 1.92 11.12 -7.45
N SER A 227 0.96 10.20 -7.51
CA SER A 227 -0.25 10.29 -6.68
C SER A 227 0.05 10.12 -5.18
N MET A 228 1.03 9.29 -4.83
CA MET A 228 1.51 9.12 -3.45
C MET A 228 2.18 10.40 -2.94
N ALA A 229 2.93 11.12 -3.78
CA ALA A 229 3.47 12.42 -3.42
C ALA A 229 2.36 13.40 -3.01
N TYR A 230 1.31 13.52 -3.82
CA TYR A 230 0.15 14.33 -3.44
C TYR A 230 -0.52 13.83 -2.16
N MET A 231 -0.71 12.50 -2.02
CA MET A 231 -1.33 11.93 -0.82
C MET A 231 -0.54 12.25 0.45
N ILE A 232 0.79 12.20 0.41
CA ILE A 232 1.66 12.56 1.55
C ILE A 232 1.37 13.96 2.06
N THR A 233 1.19 14.94 1.16
CA THR A 233 0.87 16.33 1.55
C THR A 233 -0.48 16.46 2.27
N LYS A 234 -1.34 15.45 2.17
CA LYS A 234 -2.65 15.44 2.83
C LYS A 234 -2.69 14.64 4.13
N ILE A 235 -1.76 13.71 4.34
CA ILE A 235 -1.78 12.77 5.47
C ILE A 235 -0.65 13.00 6.49
N SER A 236 0.31 13.85 6.14
CA SER A 236 1.47 14.20 6.95
C SER A 236 1.67 15.70 6.92
N GLU A 237 2.24 16.27 7.97
CA GLU A 237 2.69 17.66 7.97
C GLU A 237 4.02 17.81 7.20
N PRO A 238 4.43 19.03 6.80
CA PRO A 238 5.74 19.25 6.21
C PRO A 238 6.82 19.06 7.30
N PRO A 239 7.95 18.38 7.00
CA PRO A 239 9.02 18.20 7.98
C PRO A 239 9.61 19.56 8.37
N PRO A 240 9.85 19.84 9.67
CA PRO A 240 10.48 21.09 10.10
C PRO A 240 12.00 21.03 9.91
N ASP A 241 12.67 22.13 10.23
CA ASP A 241 14.14 22.18 10.22
C ASP A 241 14.76 21.12 11.14
N LEU A 242 16.02 20.76 10.84
CA LEU A 242 16.76 19.67 11.49
C LEU A 242 16.74 19.71 13.04
N ALA A 243 16.66 20.91 13.64
CA ALA A 243 16.64 21.09 15.09
C ALA A 243 15.34 20.58 15.75
N GLN A 244 14.21 20.62 15.04
CA GLN A 244 12.89 20.22 15.55
C GLN A 244 12.42 18.86 14.99
N LEU A 245 13.26 18.23 14.16
CA LEU A 245 12.88 17.00 13.46
C LEU A 245 12.53 15.85 14.42
N VAL A 246 13.23 15.73 15.56
CA VAL A 246 13.00 14.65 16.53
C VAL A 246 11.64 14.77 17.21
N SER A 247 11.28 15.97 17.69
CA SER A 247 9.99 16.21 18.33
C SER A 247 8.84 16.06 17.34
N TRP A 248 9.02 16.55 16.11
CA TRP A 248 8.04 16.40 15.05
C TRP A 248 7.84 14.95 14.61
N THR A 249 8.93 14.17 14.52
CA THR A 249 8.88 12.74 14.18
C THR A 249 8.00 11.99 15.16
N ALA A 250 8.14 12.27 16.46
CA ALA A 250 7.30 11.67 17.50
C ALA A 250 5.82 12.07 17.34
N ASP A 251 5.54 13.33 17.03
CA ASP A 251 4.18 13.82 16.85
C ASP A 251 3.47 13.19 15.65
N GLN A 252 4.21 12.93 14.56
CA GLN A 252 3.67 12.33 13.34
C GLN A 252 3.35 10.83 13.47
N LEU A 253 3.79 10.15 14.52
CA LEU A 253 3.53 8.71 14.69
C LEU A 253 2.04 8.41 14.83
N GLU A 254 1.34 9.25 15.56
CA GLU A 254 -0.11 9.20 15.67
C GLU A 254 -0.73 9.99 14.52
N TRP A 255 -1.77 9.43 13.92
CA TRP A 255 -2.51 10.15 12.90
C TRP A 255 -3.53 11.04 13.60
N LYS A 256 -3.21 12.33 13.71
CA LYS A 256 -4.15 13.36 14.12
C LYS A 256 -4.95 13.76 12.87
N ASP A 257 -6.28 13.69 12.95
CA ASP A 257 -7.10 14.25 11.89
C ASP A 257 -6.91 15.76 11.93
N ASN A 258 -6.32 16.32 10.87
CA ASN A 258 -6.04 17.75 10.73
C ASN A 258 -7.32 18.60 10.66
N LYS A 259 -8.50 17.97 10.76
CA LYS A 259 -9.80 18.63 10.83
C LYS A 259 -10.28 18.94 12.26
N THR A 260 -9.60 18.47 13.30
CA THR A 260 -10.02 18.71 14.70
C THR A 260 -9.03 19.55 15.51
N VAL A 261 -8.10 20.24 14.85
CA VAL A 261 -7.26 21.27 15.47
C VAL A 261 -7.33 22.54 14.61
N ASP A 262 -8.57 22.91 14.26
CA ASP A 262 -8.92 24.27 13.86
C ASP A 262 -10.25 24.58 14.54
N ASP A 263 -10.21 24.61 15.87
CA ASP A 263 -11.28 25.13 16.70
C ASP A 263 -11.31 26.66 16.54
N GLY A 264 -11.84 27.15 15.40
CA GLY A 264 -11.98 28.59 15.22
C GLY A 264 -12.48 29.12 13.88
N GLU A 265 -12.33 28.43 12.75
CA GLU A 265 -12.79 28.97 11.47
C GLU A 265 -13.54 27.91 10.67
N THR A 266 -14.86 28.07 10.60
CA THR A 266 -15.76 27.28 9.78
C THR A 266 -15.25 27.21 8.34
N ARG A 267 -14.66 26.08 7.97
CA ARG A 267 -14.33 25.75 6.58
C ARG A 267 -15.65 25.56 5.82
N ASN A 268 -16.12 26.67 5.24
CA ASN A 268 -17.26 26.73 4.33
C ASN A 268 -16.93 25.93 3.06
N ASP A 269 -17.13 24.61 3.15
CA ASP A 269 -17.03 23.68 2.03
C ASP A 269 -18.21 23.83 1.03
N GLU A 270 -19.09 24.82 1.23
CA GLU A 270 -20.17 25.18 0.28
C GLU A 270 -19.64 25.80 -1.03
N ASN A 271 -18.39 26.27 -1.08
CA ASN A 271 -17.86 26.91 -2.29
C ASN A 271 -17.40 25.95 -3.40
N PHE A 272 -17.36 24.63 -3.17
CA PHE A 272 -17.00 23.69 -4.24
C PHE A 272 -18.15 23.41 -5.22
N ALA A 273 -19.40 23.72 -4.85
CA ALA A 273 -20.56 23.63 -5.74
C ALA A 273 -20.77 24.91 -6.58
N SER A 274 -20.36 26.08 -6.07
CA SER A 274 -20.59 27.37 -6.75
C SER A 274 -19.67 27.58 -7.97
N TYR A 275 -18.40 27.15 -7.91
CA TYR A 275 -17.43 27.38 -8.99
C TYR A 275 -17.64 26.52 -10.26
N ARG A 276 -18.56 25.55 -10.25
CA ARG A 276 -18.93 24.81 -11.48
C ARG A 276 -20.07 25.48 -12.25
N GLU A 277 -20.87 26.34 -11.61
CA GLU A 277 -21.98 27.03 -12.28
C GLU A 277 -21.55 28.35 -12.95
N GLU A 278 -20.50 29.02 -12.46
CA GLU A 278 -20.06 30.31 -13.03
C GLU A 278 -19.26 30.22 -14.34
N LYS A 279 -18.87 29.03 -14.81
CA LYS A 279 -18.20 28.85 -16.12
C LYS A 279 -19.13 28.43 -17.25
N LYS A 280 -20.44 28.68 -17.14
CA LYS A 280 -21.41 28.41 -18.22
C LYS A 280 -22.11 29.63 -18.84
N CYS A 281 -21.77 30.85 -18.44
CA CYS A 281 -22.20 32.06 -19.13
C CYS A 281 -21.16 33.18 -19.01
N GLN A 282 -20.12 33.12 -19.85
CA GLN A 282 -19.54 34.29 -20.53
C GLN A 282 -18.63 33.85 -21.66
#